data_AF-A0A087UU54-F1
#
_entry.id   AF-A0A087UU54-F1
#
_cell.length_a   1.000
_cell.length_b   1.000
_cell.length_c   1.000
_cell.angle_alpha   90.00
_cell.angle_beta   90.00
_cell.angle_gamma   90.00
#
_symmetry.space_group_name_H-M   'P 1'
#
loop_
_entity.id
_entity.type
_entity.pdbx_description
1 polymer ?
#
loop_
_entity_poly.entity_id
_entity_poly.type
_entity_poly.pdbx_seq_one_letter_code
_entity_poly.pdbx_strand_id
1 'polypeptide(L)' 'MFLSTSIPKLLLLAGVDRLDKDLTIGQMQGKFQMQVLPQCGHAVHEDDPDKVAEAIATFLVRNKFTSATCDFQRPYCAC' A
#
# COMPACT_ATOMS: atom_id res chain seq x y z
N MET A 1 -0.89 11.10 -13.96
CA MET A 1 0.20 11.55 -13.06
C MET A 1 0.72 10.43 -12.15
N PHE A 2 -0.13 9.65 -11.46
CA PHE A 2 0.34 8.55 -10.60
C PHE A 2 1.09 7.44 -11.37
N LEU A 3 0.49 6.90 -12.44
CA LEU A 3 1.09 5.81 -13.22
C LEU A 3 2.29 6.22 -14.08
N SER A 4 2.44 7.51 -14.38
CA SER A 4 3.50 8.04 -15.25
C SER A 4 4.83 8.26 -14.52
N THR A 5 4.83 8.29 -13.18
CA THR A 5 6.03 8.61 -12.39
C THR A 5 6.81 7.35 -12.03
N SER A 6 8.11 7.33 -12.34
CA SER A 6 9.02 6.22 -12.09
C SER A 6 9.60 6.22 -10.66
N ILE A 7 8.72 6.22 -9.67
CA ILE A 7 9.06 6.04 -8.24
C ILE A 7 8.30 4.86 -7.66
N PRO A 8 8.78 4.24 -6.55
CA PRO A 8 7.97 3.31 -5.77
C PRO A 8 6.67 3.98 -5.32
N LYS A 9 5.55 3.28 -5.46
CA LYS A 9 4.20 3.80 -5.18
C LYS A 9 3.42 2.78 -4.37
N LEU A 10 2.65 3.27 -3.39
CA LEU A 10 1.72 2.49 -2.57
C LEU A 10 0.31 3.05 -2.75
N LEU A 11 -0.67 2.18 -2.98
CA LEU A 11 -2.09 2.53 -3.02
C LEU A 11 -2.83 1.72 -1.95
N LEU A 12 -3.46 2.42 -1.00
CA LEU A 12 -4.30 1.83 0.04
C LEU A 12 -5.77 2.04 -0.31
N LEU A 13 -6.57 0.98 -0.28
CA LEU A 13 -7.98 1.01 -0.67
C LEU A 13 -8.87 0.44 0.43
N ALA A 14 -9.99 1.09 0.70
CA ALA A 14 -11.04 0.53 1.54
C ALA A 14 -11.72 -0.71 0.90
N GLY A 15 -11.78 -0.75 -0.43
CA GLY A 15 -12.38 -1.84 -1.21
C GLY A 15 -11.89 -1.80 -2.66
N VAL A 16 -11.92 -2.96 -3.33
CA VAL A 16 -11.39 -3.12 -4.70
C VAL A 16 -12.31 -2.50 -5.76
N ASP A 17 -13.58 -2.32 -5.41
CA ASP A 17 -14.66 -1.83 -6.28
C ASP A 17 -14.42 -0.39 -6.77
N ARG A 18 -13.45 0.30 -6.18
CA ARG A 18 -13.10 1.69 -6.47
C ARG A 18 -11.91 1.84 -7.44
N LEU A 19 -11.41 0.75 -8.03
CA LEU A 19 -10.23 0.79 -8.89
C LEU A 19 -10.60 1.03 -10.36
N ASP A 20 -10.15 2.16 -10.91
CA ASP A 20 -10.35 2.48 -12.33
C ASP A 20 -9.61 1.52 -13.27
N LYS A 21 -10.04 1.45 -14.54
CA LYS A 21 -9.45 0.58 -15.58
C LYS A 21 -7.94 0.77 -15.71
N ASP A 22 -7.47 2.01 -15.75
CA ASP A 22 -6.04 2.30 -15.90
C ASP A 22 -5.22 1.85 -14.69
N LEU A 23 -5.78 2.02 -13.48
CA LEU A 23 -5.14 1.57 -12.24
C LEU A 23 -5.14 0.04 -12.15
N THR A 24 -6.20 -0.61 -12.62
CA THR A 24 -6.27 -2.08 -12.74
C THR A 24 -5.17 -2.59 -13.67
N ILE A 25 -5.05 -2.02 -14.87
CA ILE A 25 -3.97 -2.36 -15.81
C ILE A 25 -2.60 -2.09 -15.19
N GLY A 26 -2.43 -0.95 -14.52
CA GLY A 26 -1.18 -0.60 -13.85
C GLY A 26 -0.81 -1.56 -12.72
N GLN A 27 -1.79 -2.03 -11.96
CA GLN A 27 -1.61 -3.02 -10.90
C GLN A 27 -1.19 -4.37 -11.49
N MET A 28 -1.85 -4.83 -12.56
CA MET A 28 -1.52 -6.08 -13.23
C MET A 28 -0.11 -6.06 -13.86
N GLN A 29 0.36 -4.86 -14.24
CA GLN A 29 1.73 -4.63 -14.72
C GLN A 29 2.75 -4.44 -13.58
N GLY A 30 2.35 -4.52 -12.31
CA GLY A 30 3.23 -4.33 -11.16
C GLY A 30 3.76 -2.90 -10.98
N LYS A 31 3.08 -1.88 -11.52
CA LYS A 31 3.57 -0.48 -11.50
C LYS A 31 3.53 0.17 -10.12
N PHE A 32 2.77 -0.39 -9.18
CA PHE A 32 2.64 0.08 -7.81
C PHE A 32 2.24 -1.08 -6.89
N GLN A 33 2.54 -0.95 -5.59
CA GLN A 33 2.05 -1.86 -4.55
C GLN A 33 0.63 -1.46 -4.17
N MET A 34 -0.26 -2.44 -4.02
CA MET A 34 -1.65 -2.23 -3.62
C MET A 34 -1.98 -3.03 -2.38
N GLN A 35 -2.68 -2.43 -1.42
CA GLN A 35 -3.21 -3.12 -0.24
C GLN A 35 -4.66 -2.70 0.00
N VAL A 36 -5.51 -3.68 0.32
CA VAL A 36 -6.93 -3.46 0.57
C VAL A 36 -7.19 -3.63 2.07
N LEU A 37 -7.87 -2.66 2.66
CA LEU A 37 -8.27 -2.58 4.06
C LEU A 37 -9.80 -2.68 4.12
N PRO A 38 -10.36 -3.91 4.08
CA PRO A 38 -11.80 -4.14 3.84
C PRO A 38 -12.72 -3.66 4.98
N GLN A 39 -12.16 -3.29 6.13
CA GLN A 39 -12.92 -2.82 7.31
C GLN A 39 -13.03 -1.29 7.36
N CYS A 40 -12.51 -0.57 6.36
CA CYS A 40 -12.50 0.89 6.33
C CYS A 40 -13.56 1.44 5.36
N GLY A 41 -13.99 2.69 5.59
CA GLY A 41 -14.95 3.41 4.77
C GLY A 41 -14.31 4.37 3.78
N HIS A 42 -14.29 5.67 4.11
CA HIS A 42 -13.72 6.70 3.24
C HIS A 42 -12.33 7.15 3.71
N ALA A 43 -12.15 7.33 5.01
CA ALA A 43 -10.91 7.79 5.61
C ALA A 43 -10.17 6.61 6.26
N VAL A 44 -9.51 5.79 5.44
CA VAL A 44 -8.84 4.55 5.90
C VAL A 44 -7.84 4.77 7.03
N HIS A 45 -7.21 5.95 7.09
CA HIS A 45 -6.23 6.31 8.10
C HIS A 45 -6.85 6.74 9.43
N GLU A 46 -8.13 7.15 9.44
CA GLU A 46 -8.90 7.38 10.66
C GLU A 46 -9.63 6.11 11.11
N ASP A 47 -10.09 5.30 10.15
CA ASP A 47 -10.85 4.08 10.42
C ASP A 47 -9.98 2.95 10.99
N ASP A 48 -8.76 2.76 10.45
CA ASP A 48 -7.81 1.74 10.92
C ASP A 48 -6.36 2.27 10.83
N PRO A 49 -5.98 3.21 11.73
CA PRO A 49 -4.66 3.83 11.72
C PRO A 49 -3.53 2.82 11.87
N ASP A 50 -3.74 1.74 12.63
CA ASP A 50 -2.74 0.71 12.89
C ASP A 50 -2.38 -0.05 11.62
N LYS A 51 -3.37 -0.52 10.85
CA LYS A 51 -3.08 -1.19 9.57
C LYS A 51 -2.50 -0.26 8.52
N VAL A 52 -2.89 1.00 8.53
CA VAL A 52 -2.28 2.01 7.63
C VAL A 52 -0.81 2.22 7.99
N ALA A 53 -0.49 2.35 9.28
CA ALA A 53 0.89 2.47 9.75
C ALA A 53 1.72 1.24 9.38
N GLU A 54 1.17 0.03 9.56
CA GLU A 54 1.80 -1.24 9.20
C GLU A 54 2.12 -1.32 7.69
N ALA A 55 1.15 -0.94 6.84
CA ALA A 55 1.32 -0.93 5.38
C ALA A 55 2.41 0.07 4.94
N ILE A 56 2.41 1.27 5.51
CA ILE A 56 3.40 2.31 5.21
C ILE A 56 4.78 1.87 5.70
N ALA A 57 4.91 1.40 6.94
CA ALA A 57 6.18 0.95 7.49
C ALA A 57 6.77 -0.19 6.67
N THR A 58 5.94 -1.17 6.27
CA THR A 58 6.34 -2.28 5.40
C THR A 58 6.84 -1.76 4.05
N PHE A 59 6.12 -0.81 3.43
CA PHE A 59 6.53 -0.21 2.16
C PHE A 59 7.85 0.57 2.29
N LEU A 60 8.03 1.38 3.33
CA LEU A 60 9.24 2.18 3.53
C LEU A 60 10.47 1.28 3.76
N VAL A 61 10.33 0.26 4.60
CA VAL A 61 11.40 -0.72 4.90
C VAL A 61 11.73 -1.56 3.66
N ARG A 62 10.72 -2.02 2.90
CA ARG A 62 10.90 -2.79 1.66
C ARG A 62 11.68 -2.01 0.61
N ASN A 63 11.37 -0.73 0.44
CA ASN A 63 12.03 0.15 -0.52
C ASN A 63 13.32 0.80 0.02
N LYS A 64 13.78 0.40 1.21
CA LYS A 64 15.00 0.89 1.87
C LYS A 64 15.01 2.41 2.11
N PHE A 65 13.84 3.00 2.30
CA PHE A 65 13.71 4.41 2.70
C PHE A 65 13.99 4.61 4.19
N THR A 66 13.80 3.57 5.01
CA THR A 66 14.10 3.59 6.44
C THR A 66 14.53 2.21 6.93
N SER A 67 15.08 2.16 8.14
CA SER A 67 15.40 0.92 8.86
C SER A 67 14.25 0.52 9.76
N ALA A 68 14.06 -0.79 9.93
CA ALA A 68 13.10 -1.34 10.88
C ALA A 68 13.55 -1.05 12.33
N THR A 69 12.63 -0.65 13.19
CA THR A 69 12.82 -0.70 14.65
C THR A 69 12.83 -2.16 15.13
N CYS A 70 13.40 -2.40 16.32
CA CYS A 70 13.56 -3.73 16.90
C CYS A 70 12.26 -4.55 16.95
N ASP A 71 11.13 -3.88 17.16
CA ASP A 71 9.83 -4.53 17.32
C ASP A 71 9.02 -4.60 16.01
N PHE A 72 9.59 -4.19 14.88
CA PHE A 72 8.87 -4.17 13.61
C PHE A 72 8.81 -5.57 12.99
N GLN A 73 7.67 -6.22 13.15
CA GLN A 73 7.39 -7.52 12.57
C GLN A 73 6.85 -7.35 11.15
N ARG A 74 7.61 -7.81 10.14
CA ARG A 74 7.16 -7.74 8.75
C ARG A 74 5.97 -8.69 8.53
N PRO A 75 4.79 -8.18 8.19
CA PRO A 75 3.63 -9.02 7.91
C PRO A 75 3.82 -9.60 6.51
N TYR A 76 4.44 -10.77 6.45
CA TYR A 76 4.64 -11.62 5.28
C TYR A 76 5.40 -11.03 4.08
N CYS A 77 6.41 -11.79 3.67
CA CYS A 77 7.06 -11.65 2.37
C CYS A 77 6.06 -12.08 1.29
N ALA A 78 5.53 -11.14 0.52
CA ALA A 78 4.94 -11.48 -0.77
C ALA A 78 6.11 -11.79 -1.72
N CYS A 79 6.47 -13.07 -1.77
CA CYS A 79 7.33 -13.65 -2.81
C CYS A 79 6.71 -13.41 -4.19
#